data_AF-A0A8T4SS67-F1
#
_entry.id   AF-A0A8T4SS67-F1
#
_cell.length_a   1.000
_cell.length_b   1.000
_cell.length_c   1.000
_cell.angle_alpha   90.00
_cell.angle_beta   90.00
_cell.angle_gamma   90.00
#
_symmetry.space_group_name_H-M   'P 1'
#
loop_
_entity.id
_entity.type
_entity.pdbx_description
1 polymer ?
#
loop_
_entity_poly.entity_id
_entity_poly.type
_entity_poly.pdbx_seq_one_letter_code
_entity_poly.pdbx_strand_id
1 'polypeptide(L)'
;MITKEDFEILHWVEFMNYNDPKKLSQQMGLSEKEAEIKMKELEKNELIIRECRFGKLYGYKLTEKGLKIWNAKRYLNWKLGLGY
;
A
#
# COMPACT_ATOMS: atom_id res chain seq x y z
N MET A 1 -8.26 -8.48 9.17
CA MET A 1 -8.97 -8.38 7.87
C MET A 1 -8.58 -7.03 7.27
N ILE A 2 -8.11 -6.99 6.02
CA ILE A 2 -7.63 -5.76 5.36
C ILE A 2 -8.80 -4.93 4.83
N THR A 3 -8.83 -3.65 5.18
CA THR A 3 -9.88 -2.71 4.77
C THR A 3 -9.75 -2.34 3.29
N LYS A 4 -10.73 -1.57 2.77
CA LYS A 4 -10.65 -1.00 1.42
C LYS A 4 -9.50 0.00 1.30
N GLU A 5 -9.34 0.85 2.32
CA GLU A 5 -8.28 1.86 2.40
C GLU A 5 -6.89 1.21 2.43
N ASP A 6 -6.72 0.11 3.19
CA ASP A 6 -5.45 -0.64 3.20
C ASP A 6 -5.09 -1.15 1.81
N PHE A 7 -6.08 -1.64 1.06
CA PHE A 7 -5.87 -2.12 -0.30
C PHE A 7 -5.52 -1.00 -1.28
N GLU A 8 -6.15 0.18 -1.14
CA GLU A 8 -5.79 1.36 -1.92
C GLU A 8 -4.34 1.77 -1.65
N ILE A 9 -3.88 1.75 -0.41
CA ILE A 9 -2.47 2.03 -0.08
C ILE A 9 -1.55 1.01 -0.74
N LEU A 10 -1.86 -0.28 -0.69
CA LEU A 10 -1.07 -1.31 -1.39
C LEU A 10 -1.02 -1.07 -2.91
N HIS A 11 -2.13 -0.62 -3.51
CA HIS A 11 -2.19 -0.25 -4.92
C HIS A 11 -1.30 0.96 -5.24
N TRP A 12 -1.34 2.01 -4.42
CA TRP A 12 -0.48 3.20 -4.60
C TRP A 12 1.00 2.89 -4.43
N VAL A 13 1.34 2.03 -3.46
CA VAL A 13 2.72 1.57 -3.24
C VAL A 13 3.24 0.79 -4.46
N GLU A 14 2.47 -0.17 -4.97
CA GLU A 14 2.90 -1.01 -6.10
C GLU A 14 2.89 -0.28 -7.45
N PHE A 15 1.83 0.45 -7.77
CA PHE A 15 1.60 0.95 -9.13
C PHE A 15 2.22 2.33 -9.37
N MET A 16 2.29 3.16 -8.33
CA MET A 16 2.69 4.56 -8.47
C MET A 16 4.01 4.88 -7.77
N ASN A 17 4.67 3.87 -7.19
CA ASN A 17 5.93 4.01 -6.46
C ASN A 17 5.85 5.16 -5.44
N TYR A 18 4.73 5.20 -4.69
CA TYR A 18 4.48 6.24 -3.70
C TYR A 18 5.42 6.06 -2.52
N ASN A 19 6.51 6.81 -2.58
CA ASN A 19 7.65 6.71 -1.67
C ASN A 19 7.53 7.61 -0.43
N ASP A 20 6.43 8.34 -0.29
CA ASP A 20 6.30 9.40 0.70
C ASP A 20 4.88 9.44 1.33
N PRO A 21 4.76 9.36 2.67
CA PRO A 21 3.50 9.52 3.40
C PRO A 21 2.74 10.80 3.04
N LYS A 22 3.44 11.86 2.66
CA LYS A 22 2.87 13.15 2.26
C LYS A 22 2.13 13.10 0.92
N LYS A 23 2.58 12.27 -0.01
CA LYS A 23 1.83 12.06 -1.24
C LYS A 23 0.62 11.17 -0.99
N LEU A 24 0.77 10.17 -0.12
CA LEU A 24 -0.32 9.29 0.29
C LEU A 24 -1.45 10.08 0.98
N SER A 25 -1.10 11.01 1.87
CA SER A 25 -2.06 11.87 2.58
C SER A 25 -2.86 12.74 1.60
N GLN A 26 -2.20 13.34 0.60
CA GLN A 26 -2.85 14.12 -0.45
C GLN A 26 -3.81 13.29 -1.32
N GLN A 27 -3.43 12.05 -1.69
CA GLN A 27 -4.28 11.19 -2.52
C GLN A 27 -5.49 10.64 -1.77
N MET A 28 -5.32 10.30 -0.50
CA MET A 28 -6.40 9.71 0.31
C MET A 28 -7.25 10.75 1.03
N GLY A 29 -6.89 12.04 0.97
CA GLY A 29 -7.55 13.08 1.75
C GLY A 29 -7.38 12.91 3.26
N LEU A 30 -6.29 12.26 3.68
CA LEU A 30 -5.96 12.01 5.09
C LEU A 30 -4.99 13.07 5.61
N SER A 31 -4.89 13.21 6.93
CA SER A 31 -3.76 13.97 7.50
C SER A 31 -2.44 13.21 7.31
N GLU A 32 -1.31 13.93 7.23
CA GLU A 32 0.03 13.30 7.15
C GLU A 32 0.27 12.31 8.29
N LYS A 33 -0.22 12.62 9.50
CA LYS A 33 -0.11 11.76 10.68
C LYS A 33 -0.91 10.46 10.54
N GLU A 34 -2.11 10.52 9.99
CA GLU A 34 -2.93 9.33 9.72
C GLU A 34 -2.31 8.45 8.64
N ALA A 35 -1.79 9.07 7.58
CA ALA A 35 -1.06 8.37 6.52
C ALA A 35 0.18 7.64 7.08
N GLU A 36 0.96 8.29 7.96
CA GLU A 36 2.10 7.66 8.64
C GLU A 36 1.68 6.49 9.54
N ILE A 37 0.59 6.65 10.31
CA ILE A 37 0.06 5.58 11.17
C ILE A 37 -0.32 4.37 10.32
N LYS A 38 -1.09 4.59 9.24
CA LYS A 38 -1.51 3.50 8.33
C LYS A 38 -0.30 2.82 7.67
N MET A 39 0.69 3.56 7.20
CA MET A 39 1.90 2.95 6.64
C MET A 39 2.66 2.11 7.68
N LYS A 40 2.79 2.58 8.92
CA LYS A 40 3.40 1.80 10.01
C LYS A 40 2.60 0.55 10.35
N GLU A 41 1.27 0.62 10.31
CA GLU A 41 0.41 -0.55 10.52
C GLU A 41 0.58 -1.58 9.40
N LEU A 42 0.61 -1.16 8.15
CA LEU A 42 0.84 -2.06 7.00
C LEU A 42 2.22 -2.70 7.06
N GLU A 43 3.24 -1.96 7.50
CA GLU A 43 4.58 -2.50 7.72
C GLU A 43 4.62 -3.50 8.87
N LYS A 44 3.98 -3.19 10.00
CA LYS A 44 3.86 -4.11 11.14
C LYS A 44 3.14 -5.41 10.76
N ASN A 45 2.19 -5.34 9.83
CA ASN A 45 1.50 -6.50 9.27
C ASN A 45 2.32 -7.22 8.18
N GLU A 46 3.55 -6.78 7.94
CA GLU A 46 4.47 -7.30 6.91
C GLU A 46 3.86 -7.24 5.51
N LEU A 47 3.05 -6.22 5.21
CA LEU A 47 2.45 -6.02 3.89
C LEU A 47 3.30 -5.12 3.00
N ILE A 48 3.99 -4.17 3.62
CA ILE A 48 4.96 -3.29 2.97
C ILE A 48 6.27 -3.30 3.73
N ILE A 49 7.36 -2.97 3.05
CA ILE A 49 8.68 -2.78 3.65
C ILE A 49 9.26 -1.44 3.21
N ARG A 50 9.96 -0.77 4.13
CA ARG A 50 10.71 0.46 3.86
C ARG A 50 11.98 0.13 3.08
N GLU A 51 12.15 0.72 1.91
CA GLU A 51 13.44 0.72 1.20
C GLU A 51 14.23 1.97 1.62
N CYS A 52 15.25 1.75 2.45
CA CYS A 52 16.22 2.78 2.83
C CYS A 52 17.51 2.58 2.04
N ARG A 53 17.97 3.61 1.30
CA ARG A 53 19.27 3.62 0.63
C ARG A 53 20.11 4.76 1.17
N PHE A 54 21.34 4.48 1.58
CA PHE A 54 22.27 5.48 2.14
C PHE A 54 21.68 6.29 3.31
N GLY A 55 20.90 5.64 4.18
CA GLY A 55 20.25 6.30 5.32
C GLY A 55 19.07 7.21 4.97
N LYS A 56 18.67 7.30 3.70
CA LYS A 56 17.49 8.03 3.25
C LYS A 56 16.36 7.06 2.91
N LEU A 57 15.13 7.40 3.30
CA LEU A 57 13.93 6.70 2.87
C LEU A 57 13.79 6.90 1.35
N TYR A 58 13.99 5.83 0.59
CA TYR A 58 13.85 5.84 -0.86
C TYR A 58 12.41 5.55 -1.27
N GLY A 59 11.71 4.72 -0.48
CA GLY A 59 10.31 4.43 -0.67
C GLY A 59 9.80 3.24 0.11
N TYR A 60 8.68 2.71 -0.36
CA TYR A 60 8.05 1.51 0.17
C TYR A 60 7.86 0.51 -0.96
N LYS A 61 8.00 -0.76 -0.64
CA LYS A 61 7.73 -1.87 -1.56
C LYS A 61 6.76 -2.84 -0.91
N LEU A 62 5.93 -3.50 -1.72
CA LEU A 62 5.15 -4.63 -1.23
C LEU A 62 6.07 -5.79 -0.84
N THR A 63 5.79 -6.41 0.30
CA THR A 63 6.37 -7.71 0.63
C THR A 63 5.71 -8.80 -0.20
N GLU A 64 6.24 -10.03 -0.18
CA GLU A 64 5.56 -11.17 -0.81
C GLU A 64 4.13 -11.38 -0.30
N LYS A 65 3.90 -11.11 0.99
CA LYS A 65 2.58 -11.20 1.63
C LYS A 65 1.64 -10.11 1.14
N GLY A 66 2.12 -8.87 1.08
CA GLY A 66 1.38 -7.73 0.51
C GLY A 66 1.03 -7.97 -0.96
N LEU A 67 1.99 -8.48 -1.74
CA LEU A 67 1.81 -8.79 -3.16
C LEU A 67 0.78 -9.90 -3.38
N LYS A 68 0.78 -10.96 -2.56
CA LYS A 68 -0.24 -12.03 -2.61
C LYS A 68 -1.64 -11.47 -2.32
N ILE A 69 -1.77 -10.65 -1.29
CA ILE A 69 -3.02 -9.98 -0.94
C ILE A 69 -3.49 -9.06 -2.07
N TRP A 70 -2.58 -8.28 -2.62
CA TRP A 70 -2.87 -7.35 -3.69
C TRP A 70 -3.32 -8.09 -4.95
N ASN A 71 -2.59 -9.13 -5.36
CA ASN A 71 -2.96 -9.96 -6.50
C ASN A 71 -4.28 -10.70 -6.28
N ALA A 72 -4.56 -11.22 -5.08
CA ALA A 72 -5.82 -11.92 -4.80
C ALA A 72 -7.03 -10.98 -4.93
N LYS A 73 -6.96 -9.77 -4.37
CA LYS A 73 -8.03 -8.77 -4.50
C LYS A 73 -8.12 -8.17 -5.91
N ARG A 74 -6.99 -7.95 -6.59
CA ARG A 74 -6.96 -7.53 -8.01
C ARG A 74 -7.60 -8.59 -8.90
N TYR A 75 -7.27 -9.86 -8.68
CA TYR A 75 -7.87 -10.99 -9.38
C TYR A 75 -9.37 -11.12 -9.09
N LEU A 76 -9.81 -10.93 -7.84
CA LEU A 76 -11.23 -10.90 -7.48
C LEU A 76 -11.98 -9.77 -8.18
N ASN A 77 -11.45 -8.54 -8.17
CA ASN A 77 -12.06 -7.42 -8.90
C ASN A 77 -12.07 -7.63 -10.41
N TRP A 78 -11.02 -8.21 -10.99
CA TRP A 78 -10.95 -8.55 -12.41
C TRP A 78 -11.95 -9.68 -12.77
N LYS A 79 -12.08 -10.70 -11.91
CA LYS A 79 -13.04 -11.80 -12.06
C LYS A 79 -14.49 -11.32 -11.95
N LEU A 80 -14.79 -10.44 -10.98
CA LEU A 80 -16.13 -9.86 -10.79
C LEU A 80 -16.48 -8.88 -11.93
N GLY A 81 -15.50 -8.12 -12.44
CA GLY A 81 -15.67 -7.24 -13.60
C GLY A 81 -15.84 -7.98 -14.95
N LEU A 82 -15.51 -9.27 -15.00
CA LEU A 82 -15.68 -10.14 -16.18
C LEU A 82 -17.01 -10.92 -16.19
N GLY A 83 -17.91 -10.69 -15.23
CA GLY A 83 -19.27 -11.22 -15.28
C GLY A 83 -19.36 -12.75 -15.35
N TYR A 84 -18.59 -13.48 -14.52
CA TYR A 84 -18.78 -14.92 -14.26
C TYR A 84 -19.39 -15.16 -12.89
#